data_AF-A0A9D9J4D9-F1
#
_entry.id   AF-A0A9D9J4D9-F1
#
_cell.length_a   1.000
_cell.length_b   1.000
_cell.length_c   1.000
_cell.angle_alpha   90.00
_cell.angle_beta   90.00
_cell.angle_gamma   90.00
#
_symmetry.space_group_name_H-M   'P 1'
#
loop_
_entity.id
_entity.type
_entity.pdbx_description
1 polymer ?
#
loop_
_entity_poly.entity_id
_entity_poly.type
_entity_poly.pdbx_seq_one_letter_code
_entity_poly.pdbx_strand_id
1 'polypeptide(L)' 'MKKILNPWAGLESEGYNCFGCCPRNPYGLKMEFYEDGDEVVSFIHPSDNYQGWLKTLHGGIQATMMDEIAMWVIAR' A
#
# COMPACT_ATOMS: atom_id res chain seq x y z
N MET A 1 9.90 14.72 -0.74
CA MET A 1 8.76 13.90 -0.25
C MET A 1 7.49 14.71 0.01
N LYS A 2 6.52 14.61 -0.91
CA LYS A 2 5.15 15.17 -0.79
C LYS A 2 4.15 14.02 -0.76
N LYS A 3 3.22 13.99 0.20
CA LYS A 3 2.22 12.91 0.29
C LYS A 3 1.23 12.95 -0.88
N ILE A 4 0.98 11.80 -1.49
CA ILE A 4 -0.08 11.62 -2.49
C ILE A 4 -1.40 11.37 -1.75
N LEU A 5 -2.44 12.13 -2.09
CA LEU A 5 -3.75 11.98 -1.46
C LEU A 5 -4.52 10.87 -2.16
N ASN A 6 -4.90 9.85 -1.40
CA ASN A 6 -5.75 8.79 -1.90
C ASN A 6 -7.17 9.32 -2.10
N PRO A 7 -7.70 9.41 -3.35
CA PRO A 7 -9.02 9.98 -3.61
C PRO A 7 -10.17 9.09 -3.11
N TRP A 8 -9.88 7.82 -2.80
CA TRP A 8 -10.85 6.88 -2.24
C TRP A 8 -10.83 6.84 -0.70
N ALA A 9 -9.87 7.52 -0.05
CA ALA A 9 -9.86 7.64 1.41
C ALA A 9 -11.12 8.38 1.88
N GLY A 10 -11.88 7.75 2.79
CA GLY A 10 -13.17 8.26 3.26
C GLY A 10 -14.38 7.48 2.74
N LEU A 11 -14.23 6.70 1.66
CA LEU A 11 -15.32 5.92 1.06
C LEU A 11 -15.51 4.53 1.70
N GLU A 12 -14.98 4.29 2.91
CA GLU A 12 -15.07 2.97 3.55
C GLU A 12 -16.51 2.57 3.90
N SER A 13 -17.38 3.53 4.21
CA SER A 13 -18.83 3.27 4.38
C SER A 13 -19.52 2.85 3.08
N GLU A 14 -18.91 3.16 1.93
CA GLU A 14 -19.37 2.77 0.59
C GLU A 14 -18.71 1.48 0.12
N GLY A 15 -17.93 0.82 0.97
CA GLY A 15 -17.31 -0.48 0.71
C GLY A 15 -15.86 -0.41 0.24
N TYR A 16 -15.22 0.77 0.23
CA TYR A 16 -13.79 0.85 -0.07
C TYR A 16 -12.95 0.09 0.96
N ASN A 17 -12.37 -1.03 0.53
CA ASN A 17 -11.60 -1.93 1.39
C ASN A 17 -10.36 -2.49 0.66
N CYS A 18 -9.72 -1.66 -0.17
CA CYS A 18 -8.50 -2.04 -0.89
C CYS A 18 -7.46 -2.67 0.05
N PHE A 19 -6.86 -3.79 -0.36
CA PHE A 19 -5.85 -4.48 0.43
C PHE A 19 -4.58 -3.64 0.56
N GLY A 20 -4.11 -3.00 -0.52
CA GLY A 20 -2.95 -2.13 -0.50
C GLY A 20 -3.20 -0.81 0.21
N CYS A 21 -4.20 -0.05 -0.25
CA CYS A 21 -4.29 1.39 0.00
C CYS A 21 -5.37 1.85 1.00
N CYS A 22 -6.25 0.96 1.51
CA CYS A 22 -7.30 1.39 2.43
C CYS A 22 -6.75 1.51 3.87
N PRO A 23 -6.82 2.69 4.52
CA PRO A 23 -6.24 2.88 5.85
C PRO A 23 -6.98 2.09 6.94
N ARG A 24 -8.26 1.76 6.73
CA ARG A 24 -9.11 1.06 7.70
C ARG A 24 -9.26 -0.44 7.45
N ASN A 25 -8.68 -0.99 6.38
CA ASN A 25 -8.71 -2.44 6.16
C ASN A 25 -7.87 -3.14 7.24
N PRO A 26 -8.44 -3.93 8.17
CA PRO A 26 -7.69 -4.51 9.29
C PRO A 26 -6.62 -5.50 8.83
N TYR A 27 -6.78 -6.10 7.65
CA TYR A 27 -5.88 -7.08 7.05
C TYR A 27 -5.05 -6.53 5.90
N GLY A 28 -5.17 -5.24 5.59
CA GLY A 28 -4.47 -4.60 4.48
C GLY A 28 -3.04 -4.16 4.83
N LEU A 29 -2.27 -3.82 3.81
CA LEU A 29 -0.94 -3.22 3.92
C LEU A 29 -1.01 -1.76 4.36
N LYS A 30 -2.14 -1.07 4.12
CA LYS A 30 -2.37 0.34 4.50
C LYS A 30 -1.27 1.26 3.99
N MET A 31 -0.82 1.02 2.76
CA MET A 31 0.25 1.73 2.11
C MET A 31 -0.12 3.20 1.92
N GLU A 32 0.84 4.06 2.26
CA GLU A 32 0.81 5.49 1.94
C GLU A 32 1.90 5.77 0.90
N PHE A 33 1.64 6.72 0.01
CA PHE A 33 2.52 7.02 -1.12
C PHE A 33 2.96 8.48 -1.09
N TYR A 34 4.18 8.71 -1.55
CA TYR A 34 4.80 10.03 -1.58
C TYR A 34 5.55 10.24 -2.90
N GLU A 35 5.49 11.46 -3.41
CA GLU A 35 6.34 11.92 -4.52
C GLU A 35 7.71 12.33 -3.95
N ASP A 36 8.78 11.76 -4.50
CA ASP A 36 10.16 12.18 -4.23
C ASP A 36 10.93 12.35 -5.53
N GLY A 37 10.93 13.58 -6.05
CA GLY A 37 11.40 13.84 -7.42
C GLY A 37 10.52 13.10 -8.43
N ASP A 38 11.14 12.23 -9.24
CA ASP A 38 10.44 11.43 -10.25
C ASP A 38 9.88 10.10 -9.69
N GLU A 39 10.22 9.76 -8.45
CA GLU A 39 9.88 8.49 -7.81
C GLU A 39 8.55 8.56 -7.02
N VAL A 40 7.83 7.43 -6.99
CA VAL A 40 6.82 7.17 -5.96
C VAL A 40 7.45 6.26 -4.93
N VAL A 41 7.43 6.69 -3.68
CA VAL A 41 7.95 5.94 -2.55
C VAL A 41 6.83 5.59 -1.57
N SER A 42 6.94 4.43 -0.94
CA SER A 42 6.04 3.98 0.12
C SER A 42 6.85 3.33 1.24
N PHE A 43 6.47 3.61 2.48
CA PHE A 43 7.09 3.04 3.67
C PHE A 43 6.08 2.12 4.34
N ILE A 44 6.42 0.84 4.48
CA ILE A 44 5.53 -0.14 5.09
C ILE A 44 6.19 -0.79 6.31
N HIS A 45 5.35 -1.14 7.29
CA HIS A 45 5.72 -1.98 8.41
C HIS A 45 4.82 -3.23 8.36
N PRO A 46 5.24 -4.29 7.64
CA PRO A 46 4.39 -5.46 7.44
C PRO A 46 4.13 -6.18 8.77
N SER A 47 2.91 -6.70 8.93
CA SER A 47 2.55 -7.56 10.05
C SER A 47 3.26 -8.91 9.98
N ASP A 48 3.51 -9.54 11.13
CA ASP A 48 4.00 -10.94 11.19
C ASP A 48 3.07 -11.92 10.47
N ASN A 49 1.78 -11.58 10.31
CA ASN A 49 0.81 -12.36 9.54
C ASN A 49 1.14 -12.42 8.02
N TYR A 50 2.05 -11.58 7.54
CA TYR A 50 2.47 -11.52 6.13
C TYR A 50 3.75 -12.33 5.87
N GLN A 51 4.13 -13.20 6.81
CA GLN A 51 5.29 -14.07 6.67
C GLN A 51 5.09 -15.11 5.55
N GLY A 52 6.10 -15.30 4.72
CA GLY A 52 6.25 -16.47 3.86
C GLY A 52 7.08 -17.53 4.56
N TRP A 53 8.38 -17.55 4.24
CA TRP A 53 9.34 -18.36 4.99
C TRP A 53 9.65 -17.75 6.36
N LEU A 54 10.22 -18.54 7.28
CA LEU A 54 10.55 -18.13 8.64
C LEU A 54 11.24 -16.75 8.67
N LYS A 55 10.61 -15.79 9.37
CA LYS A 55 11.06 -14.39 9.53
C LYS A 55 11.32 -13.66 8.21
N THR A 56 10.59 -14.02 7.15
CA THR A 56 10.75 -13.47 5.80
C THR A 56 9.41 -12.98 5.28
N LEU A 57 9.35 -11.77 4.73
CA LEU A 57 8.14 -11.24 4.12
C LEU A 57 7.71 -12.09 2.92
N HIS A 58 6.44 -12.48 2.84
CA HIS A 58 5.92 -13.33 1.78
C HIS A 58 6.12 -12.68 0.40
N GLY A 59 6.61 -13.45 -0.58
CA GLY A 59 6.91 -12.93 -1.92
C GLY A 59 5.69 -12.34 -2.64
N GLY A 60 4.51 -12.93 -2.43
CA GLY A 60 3.24 -12.37 -2.92
C GLY A 60 2.92 -10.99 -2.33
N ILE A 61 3.29 -10.72 -1.06
CA ILE A 61 3.08 -9.39 -0.46
C ILE A 61 4.05 -8.38 -1.04
N GLN A 62 5.31 -8.78 -1.27
CA GLN A 62 6.28 -7.95 -1.99
C GLN A 62 5.78 -7.61 -3.40
N ALA A 63 5.25 -8.61 -4.13
CA ALA A 63 4.66 -8.41 -5.44
C ALA A 63 3.46 -7.44 -5.41
N THR A 64 2.56 -7.59 -4.44
CA THR A 64 1.44 -6.66 -4.24
C THR A 64 1.93 -5.23 -3.95
N MET A 65 2.96 -5.04 -3.13
CA MET A 65 3.52 -3.71 -2.89
C MET A 65 4.04 -3.07 -4.18
N MET A 66 4.74 -3.83 -5.02
CA MET A 66 5.26 -3.36 -6.30
C MET A 66 4.13 -3.03 -7.28
N ASP A 67 3.08 -3.83 -7.31
CA ASP A 67 1.88 -3.59 -8.13
C ASP A 67 1.18 -2.28 -7.74
N GLU A 68 0.96 -2.06 -6.44
CA GLU A 68 0.35 -0.82 -5.93
C GLU A 68 1.24 0.40 -6.24
N ILE A 69 2.55 0.32 -6.01
CA ILE A 69 3.49 1.41 -6.36
C ILE A 69 3.44 1.72 -7.85
N ALA A 70 3.44 0.71 -8.72
CA ALA A 70 3.39 0.90 -10.17
C ALA A 70 2.09 1.58 -10.61
N MET A 71 0.95 1.22 -10.02
CA MET A 71 -0.32 1.90 -10.24
C MET A 71 -0.22 3.39 -9.86
N TRP A 72 0.32 3.70 -8.69
CA TRP A 72 0.48 5.09 -8.23
C TRP A 72 1.48 5.91 -9.05
N VAL A 73 2.47 5.28 -9.70
CA VAL A 73 3.32 5.98 -10.69
C VAL A 73 2.48 6.50 -11.87
N ILE A 74 1.45 5.76 -12.29
CA ILE A 74 0.58 6.12 -13.41
C ILE A 74 -0.53 7.09 -12.97
N ALA A 75 -1.07 6.90 -11.77
CA ALA A 75 -2.31 7.56 -11.33
C ALA A 75 -2.11 8.86 -10.51
N ARG A 76 -0.88 9.18 -10.08
CA ARG A 76 -0.56 10.34 -9.23
C ARG A 76 -0.85 11.70 -9.88
#